data_AF-A0A1I3PN88-F1
#
_entry.id   AF-A0A1I3PN88-F1
#
_cell.length_a   1.000
_cell.length_b   1.000
_cell.length_c   1.000
_cell.angle_alpha   90.00
_cell.angle_beta   90.00
_cell.angle_gamma   90.00
#
_symmetry.space_group_name_H-M   'P 1'
#
loop_
_entity.id
_entity.type
_entity.pdbx_description
1 polymer ?
#
loop_
_entity_poly.entity_id
_entity_poly.type
_entity_poly.pdbx_seq_one_letter_code
_entity_poly.pdbx_strand_id
1 'polypeptide(L)'
;MLSTEHRQRLLDIANAGCSKGLVVEARAIYEGLLTLDPAMAPASIGLALSHIVLNEFAEGEQLLREKVLAADPADQEARAMLGLCLTLAGRRDDAEDVLEPLSREGGPRAELATTLLERARQ
;
A
#
# COMPACT_ATOMS: atom_id res chain seq x y z
N MET A 1 16.77 -10.00 20.31
CA MET A 1 16.31 -9.62 18.96
C MET A 1 14.95 -10.24 18.71
N LEU A 2 14.03 -9.55 18.02
CA LEU A 2 12.73 -10.12 17.65
C LEU A 2 12.89 -11.15 16.53
N SER A 3 12.27 -12.32 16.69
CA SER A 3 12.20 -13.35 15.66
C SER A 3 11.33 -12.92 14.49
N THR A 4 11.47 -13.59 13.34
CA THR A 4 10.62 -13.38 12.17
C THR A 4 9.14 -13.56 12.49
N GLU A 5 8.81 -14.54 13.33
CA GLU A 5 7.43 -14.78 13.79
C GLU A 5 6.89 -13.61 14.64
N HIS A 6 7.70 -13.03 15.52
CA HIS A 6 7.30 -11.83 16.26
C HIS A 6 7.07 -10.63 15.35
N ARG A 7 7.90 -10.45 14.32
CA ARG A 7 7.72 -9.38 13.33
C ARG A 7 6.45 -9.58 12.50
N GLN A 8 6.16 -10.81 12.09
CA GLN A 8 4.93 -11.12 11.37
C GLN A 8 3.70 -10.84 12.22
N ARG A 9 3.71 -11.23 13.50
CA ARG A 9 2.61 -10.91 14.43
C ARG A 9 2.40 -9.40 14.60
N LEU A 10 3.48 -8.62 14.68
CA LEU A 10 3.40 -7.16 14.75
C LEU A 10 2.79 -6.57 13.48
N LEU A 11 3.15 -7.11 12.30
CA LEU A 11 2.55 -6.71 11.04
C LEU A 11 1.04 -6.98 11.03
N ASP A 12 0.61 -8.15 11.47
CA ASP A 12 -0.81 -8.52 11.53
C ASP A 12 -1.58 -7.61 12.50
N ILE A 13 -0.99 -7.26 13.65
CA ILE A 13 -1.56 -6.31 14.62
C ILE A 13 -1.69 -4.91 14.00
N ALA A 14 -0.65 -4.43 13.29
CA ALA A 14 -0.69 -3.13 12.63
C ALA A 14 -1.77 -3.07 11.55
N ASN A 15 -1.88 -4.11 10.73
CA ASN A 15 -2.92 -4.24 9.70
C ASN A 15 -4.32 -4.20 10.34
N ALA A 16 -4.52 -4.95 11.42
CA ALA A 16 -5.78 -4.94 12.18
C ALA A 16 -6.06 -3.56 12.78
N GLY A 17 -5.06 -2.89 13.36
CA GLY A 17 -5.18 -1.53 13.90
C GLY A 17 -5.64 -0.52 12.84
N CYS A 18 -4.99 -0.53 11.68
CA CYS A 18 -5.37 0.31 10.54
C CYS A 18 -6.84 0.09 10.15
N SER A 19 -7.30 -1.17 10.06
CA SER A 19 -8.69 -1.50 9.74
C SER A 19 -9.72 -1.03 10.79
N LYS A 20 -9.27 -0.76 12.02
CA LYS A 20 -10.09 -0.27 13.13
C LYS A 20 -9.98 1.24 13.36
N GLY A 21 -9.27 1.95 12.48
CA GLY A 21 -9.06 3.40 12.60
C GLY A 21 -7.95 3.80 13.57
N LEU A 22 -7.21 2.84 14.13
CA LEU A 22 -6.00 3.08 14.95
C LEU A 22 -4.79 3.32 14.05
N VAL A 23 -4.92 4.31 13.16
CA VAL A 23 -3.98 4.54 12.05
C VAL A 23 -2.62 5.02 12.58
N VAL A 24 -2.62 5.87 13.62
CA VAL A 24 -1.39 6.41 14.22
C VAL A 24 -0.61 5.31 14.93
N GLU A 25 -1.30 4.45 15.68
CA GLU A 25 -0.69 3.31 16.36
C GLU A 25 -0.15 2.28 15.36
N ALA A 26 -0.91 1.99 14.30
CA ALA A 26 -0.46 1.11 13.22
C ALA A 26 0.80 1.65 12.54
N ARG A 27 0.83 2.96 12.23
CA ARG A 27 2.00 3.65 11.64
C ARG A 27 3.27 3.43 12.46
N ALA A 28 3.19 3.64 13.78
CA ALA A 28 4.34 3.44 14.66
C ALA A 28 4.85 1.98 14.65
N ILE A 29 3.95 0.99 14.50
CA ILE A 29 4.36 -0.41 14.39
C ILE A 29 5.05 -0.67 13.06
N TYR A 30 4.54 -0.17 11.93
CA TYR A 30 5.20 -0.33 10.64
C TYR A 30 6.60 0.30 10.62
N GLU A 31 6.75 1.51 11.16
CA GLU A 31 8.06 2.17 11.29
C GLU A 31 9.04 1.36 12.14
N GLY A 32 8.54 0.78 13.25
CA GLY A 32 9.32 -0.13 14.09
C GLY A 32 9.76 -1.39 13.35
N LEU A 33 8.88 -1.99 12.53
CA LEU A 33 9.22 -3.13 11.68
C LEU A 33 10.29 -2.79 10.65
N LEU A 34 10.17 -1.63 10.01
CA LEU A 34 11.12 -1.17 9.00
C LEU A 34 12.49 -0.79 9.59
N THR A 35 12.54 -0.40 10.86
CA THR A 35 13.81 -0.25 11.59
C THR A 35 14.53 -1.59 11.76
N LEU A 36 13.78 -2.69 11.88
CA LEU A 36 14.33 -4.05 12.06
C LEU A 36 14.62 -4.76 10.73
N ASP A 37 13.81 -4.46 9.72
CA ASP A 37 13.93 -4.98 8.35
C ASP A 37 13.49 -3.90 7.34
N PRO A 38 14.44 -3.10 6.83
CA PRO A 38 14.13 -2.04 5.88
C PRO A 38 13.56 -2.53 4.54
N ALA A 39 13.70 -3.83 4.22
CA ALA A 39 13.23 -4.43 2.97
C ALA A 39 11.87 -5.14 3.11
N MET A 40 11.22 -5.03 4.27
CA MET A 40 9.93 -5.67 4.52
C MET A 40 8.81 -4.99 3.73
N ALA A 41 8.61 -5.43 2.49
CA ALA A 41 7.60 -4.87 1.57
C ALA A 41 6.20 -4.77 2.21
N PRO A 42 5.66 -5.79 2.91
CA PRO A 42 4.36 -5.67 3.56
C PRO A 42 4.26 -4.54 4.59
N ALA A 43 5.34 -4.26 5.34
CA ALA A 43 5.36 -3.15 6.30
C ALA A 43 5.44 -1.79 5.59
N SER A 44 6.17 -1.70 4.48
CA SER A 44 6.21 -0.49 3.64
C SER A 44 4.84 -0.18 3.01
N ILE A 45 4.13 -1.21 2.52
CA ILE A 45 2.77 -1.09 1.99
C ILE A 45 1.80 -0.65 3.10
N GLY A 46 1.88 -1.26 4.29
CA GLY A 46 1.07 -0.86 5.45
C GLY A 46 1.32 0.59 5.88
N LEU A 47 2.58 1.02 5.90
CA LEU A 47 2.96 2.40 6.18
C LEU A 47 2.37 3.36 5.14
N ALA A 48 2.50 3.06 3.85
CA ALA A 48 1.90 3.84 2.78
C ALA A 48 0.38 3.93 2.90
N LEU A 49 -0.29 2.83 3.20
CA LEU A 49 -1.74 2.82 3.42
C LEU A 49 -2.14 3.69 4.61
N SER A 50 -1.34 3.71 5.68
CA SER A 50 -1.58 4.60 6.82
C SER A 50 -1.52 6.08 6.44
N HIS A 51 -0.69 6.47 5.48
CA HIS A 51 -0.64 7.83 4.92
C HIS A 51 -1.87 8.11 4.05
N ILE A 52 -2.21 7.18 3.16
CA ILE A 52 -3.37 7.30 2.26
C ILE A 52 -4.67 7.50 3.05
N VAL A 53 -4.87 6.76 4.15
CA VAL A 53 -6.07 6.89 5.01
C VAL A 53 -6.18 8.27 5.67
N LEU A 54 -5.06 8.95 5.90
CA LEU A 54 -5.04 10.32 6.43
C LEU A 54 -5.02 11.40 5.34
N ASN A 55 -5.24 11.03 4.07
CA ASN A 55 -5.14 11.89 2.88
C ASN A 55 -3.73 12.46 2.63
N GLU A 56 -2.69 11.83 3.18
CA GLU A 56 -1.28 12.15 2.96
C GLU A 56 -0.78 11.42 1.69
N PHE A 57 -1.36 11.78 0.54
CA PHE A 57 -1.18 11.00 -0.69
C PHE A 57 0.24 11.03 -1.25
N ALA A 58 0.95 12.16 -1.09
CA ALA A 58 2.31 12.29 -1.61
C ALA A 58 3.28 11.33 -0.91
N GLU A 59 3.16 11.22 0.42
CA GLU A 59 3.94 10.32 1.26
C GLU A 59 3.60 8.86 0.96
N GLY A 60 2.31 8.54 0.83
CA GLY A 60 1.84 7.20 0.47
C GLY A 60 2.37 6.75 -0.90
N GLU A 61 2.29 7.60 -1.91
CA GLU A 61 2.84 7.33 -3.24
C GLU A 61 4.36 7.15 -3.19
N GLN A 62 5.08 8.05 -2.53
CA GLN A 62 6.53 8.00 -2.45
C GLN A 62 6.99 6.67 -1.83
N LEU A 63 6.36 6.25 -0.73
CA LEU A 63 6.67 4.98 -0.08
C LEU A 63 6.44 3.78 -1.00
N LEU A 64 5.31 3.73 -1.71
CA LEU A 64 5.02 2.63 -2.62
C LEU A 64 6.04 2.55 -3.76
N ARG A 65 6.37 3.70 -4.36
CA ARG A 65 7.33 3.77 -5.46
C ARG A 65 8.75 3.43 -5.00
N GLU A 66 9.23 4.04 -3.93
CA GLU A 66 10.63 3.96 -3.52
C GLU A 66 10.95 2.71 -2.70
N LYS A 67 10.01 2.20 -1.90
CA LYS A 67 10.28 1.09 -0.96
C LYS A 67 9.84 -0.27 -1.47
N VAL A 68 8.92 -0.31 -2.42
CA VAL A 68 8.36 -1.58 -2.93
C VAL A 68 8.59 -1.72 -4.42
N LEU A 69 8.02 -0.80 -5.21
CA LEU A 69 8.07 -0.91 -6.68
C LEU A 69 9.47 -0.69 -7.27
N ALA A 70 10.36 0.01 -6.56
CA ALA A 70 11.77 0.11 -6.95
C ALA A 70 12.49 -1.24 -6.90
N ALA A 71 12.09 -2.14 -5.99
CA ALA A 71 12.66 -3.48 -5.85
C ALA A 71 11.90 -4.52 -6.68
N ASP A 72 10.57 -4.45 -6.70
CA ASP A 72 9.71 -5.29 -7.52
C ASP A 72 8.63 -4.45 -8.24
N PRO A 73 8.90 -4.01 -9.49
CA PRO A 73 7.93 -3.27 -10.29
C PRO A 73 6.66 -4.07 -10.61
N ALA A 74 6.67 -5.40 -10.47
CA ALA A 74 5.55 -6.28 -10.75
C ALA A 74 4.73 -6.63 -9.48
N ASP A 75 5.09 -6.10 -8.31
CA ASP A 75 4.32 -6.33 -7.08
C ASP A 75 2.87 -5.85 -7.28
N GLN A 76 1.93 -6.80 -7.31
CA GLN A 76 0.52 -6.52 -7.57
C GLN A 76 -0.16 -5.77 -6.41
N GLU A 77 0.29 -5.99 -5.18
CA GLU A 77 -0.24 -5.31 -4.00
C GLU A 77 0.14 -3.83 -4.04
N ALA A 78 1.41 -3.53 -4.24
CA ALA A 78 1.92 -2.17 -4.29
C ALA A 78 1.35 -1.38 -5.48
N ARG A 79 1.20 -2.01 -6.65
CA ARG A 79 0.54 -1.38 -7.82
C ARG A 79 -0.94 -1.08 -7.54
N ALA A 80 -1.65 -2.00 -6.89
CA ALA A 80 -3.04 -1.75 -6.51
C ALA A 80 -3.17 -0.61 -5.48
N MET A 81 -2.29 -0.57 -4.48
CA MET A 81 -2.27 0.51 -3.49
C MET A 81 -1.85 1.86 -4.09
N LEU A 82 -0.95 1.86 -5.07
CA LEU A 82 -0.58 3.08 -5.79
C LEU A 82 -1.74 3.60 -6.63
N GLY A 83 -2.44 2.73 -7.34
CA GLY A 83 -3.65 3.11 -8.08
C GLY A 83 -4.77 3.63 -7.17
N LEU A 84 -4.96 3.04 -5.98
CA LEU A 84 -5.87 3.55 -4.96
C LEU A 84 -5.46 4.95 -4.49
N CYS A 85 -4.17 5.15 -4.16
CA CYS A 85 -3.61 6.42 -3.75
C CYS A 85 -3.87 7.53 -4.78
N LEU A 86 -3.55 7.26 -6.05
CA LEU A 86 -3.71 8.21 -7.15
C LEU A 86 -5.19 8.52 -7.41
N THR A 87 -6.07 7.51 -7.33
CA THR A 87 -7.53 7.69 -7.45
C THR A 87 -8.06 8.62 -6.36
N LEU A 88 -7.67 8.40 -5.10
CA LEU A 88 -8.10 9.23 -3.97
C LEU A 88 -7.51 10.65 -4.02
N ALA A 89 -6.32 10.80 -4.60
CA ALA A 89 -5.68 12.09 -4.85
C ALA A 89 -6.30 12.87 -6.04
N GLY A 90 -7.28 12.28 -6.75
CA GLY A 90 -7.89 12.88 -7.95
C GLY A 90 -6.99 12.87 -9.18
N ARG A 91 -5.87 12.13 -9.14
CA ARG A 91 -4.90 12.01 -10.25
C ARG A 91 -5.31 10.85 -11.16
N ARG A 92 -6.42 11.06 -11.86
CA ARG A 92 -7.09 10.04 -12.69
C ARG A 92 -6.17 9.42 -13.73
N ASP A 93 -5.50 10.23 -14.54
CA ASP A 93 -4.67 9.75 -15.65
C ASP A 93 -3.53 8.85 -15.13
N ASP A 94 -2.85 9.29 -14.06
CA ASP A 94 -1.79 8.49 -13.41
C ASP A 94 -2.33 7.19 -12.80
N ALA A 95 -3.55 7.21 -12.24
CA ALA A 95 -4.20 6.02 -11.73
C ALA A 95 -4.53 5.03 -12.85
N GLU A 96 -5.02 5.52 -13.99
CA GLU A 96 -5.31 4.70 -15.18
C GLU A 96 -4.03 4.02 -15.68
N ASP A 97 -2.93 4.76 -15.81
CA ASP A 97 -1.63 4.23 -16.26
C ASP A 97 -1.13 3.04 -15.42
N VAL A 98 -1.37 3.07 -14.10
CA VAL A 98 -0.95 2.01 -13.18
C VAL A 98 -1.95 0.85 -13.15
N LEU A 99 -3.26 1.15 -13.15
CA LEU A 99 -4.31 0.16 -12.92
C LEU A 99 -4.71 -0.61 -14.17
N GLU A 100 -4.63 0.00 -15.36
CA GLU A 100 -5.03 -0.65 -16.60
C GLU A 100 -4.22 -1.92 -16.91
N PRO A 101 -2.87 -1.94 -16.83
CA PRO A 101 -2.13 -3.19 -17.01
C PRO A 101 -2.47 -4.22 -15.92
N LEU A 102 -2.58 -3.80 -14.66
CA LEU A 102 -2.88 -4.69 -13.53
C LEU A 102 -4.25 -5.36 -13.66
N SER A 103 -5.26 -4.65 -14.16
CA SER A 103 -6.62 -5.19 -14.39
C SER A 103 -6.66 -6.41 -15.32
N ARG A 104 -5.63 -6.59 -16.15
CA ARG A 104 -5.53 -7.68 -17.13
C ARG A 104 -4.81 -8.92 -16.60
N GLU A 105 -4.16 -8.83 -15.44
CA GLU A 105 -3.34 -9.91 -14.87
C GLU A 105 -4.16 -10.98 -14.13
N GLY A 106 -5.44 -10.72 -13.86
CA GLY A 106 -6.34 -11.62 -13.14
C GLY A 106 -6.12 -11.66 -11.61
N GLY A 107 -7.07 -12.24 -10.89
CA GLY A 107 -7.02 -12.37 -9.43
C GLY A 107 -7.50 -11.14 -8.64
N PRO A 108 -7.43 -11.17 -7.29
CA PRO A 108 -8.08 -10.18 -6.43
C PRO A 108 -7.60 -8.74 -6.66
N ARG A 109 -6.31 -8.55 -7.00
CA ARG A 109 -5.75 -7.22 -7.28
C ARG A 109 -6.16 -6.68 -8.64
N ALA A 110 -6.37 -7.53 -9.63
CA ALA A 110 -6.94 -7.14 -10.92
C ALA A 110 -8.43 -6.73 -10.79
N GLU A 111 -9.20 -7.43 -9.95
CA GLU A 111 -10.59 -7.07 -9.64
C GLU A 111 -10.69 -5.71 -8.94
N LEU A 112 -9.81 -5.47 -7.95
CA LEU A 112 -9.69 -4.16 -7.31
C LEU A 112 -9.30 -3.08 -8.32
N ALA A 113 -8.33 -3.35 -9.20
CA ALA A 113 -7.92 -2.40 -10.22
C ALA A 113 -9.07 -2.03 -11.17
N THR A 114 -9.86 -3.02 -11.60
CA THR A 114 -11.06 -2.80 -12.42
C THR A 114 -12.06 -1.89 -11.70
N THR A 115 -12.32 -2.16 -10.43
CA THR A 115 -13.24 -1.35 -9.61
C THR A 115 -12.75 0.10 -9.45
N LEU A 116 -11.44 0.30 -9.27
CA LEU A 116 -10.86 1.62 -9.12
C LEU A 116 -10.88 2.41 -10.44
N LEU A 117 -10.63 1.76 -11.58
CA LEU A 117 -10.76 2.37 -12.90
C LEU A 117 -12.19 2.86 -13.18
N GLU A 118 -13.20 2.10 -12.77
CA GLU A 118 -14.60 2.53 -12.89
C GLU A 118 -14.91 3.77 -12.05
N ARG A 119 -14.34 3.87 -10.84
CA ARG A 119 -14.50 5.04 -9.96
C ARG A 119 -13.77 6.26 -10.48
N ALA A 120 -12.57 6.07 -11.01
CA ALA A 120 -11.80 7.13 -11.62
C ALA A 120 -12.54 7.72 -12.83
N ARG A 121 -13.44 6.94 -13.46
CA ARG A 121 -14.22 7.35 -14.64
C ARG A 121 -15.39 8.28 -14.40
N GLN A 122 -15.97 8.26 -13.21
CA GLN A 122 -17.14 9.05 -12.81
C GLN A 122 -16.74 10.47 -12.37
#